data_AF-A0A0R2NHS3-F1
#
_entry.id   AF-A0A0R2NHS3-F1
#
_cell.length_a   1.000
_cell.length_b   1.000
_cell.length_c   1.000
_cell.angle_alpha   90.00
_cell.angle_beta   90.00
_cell.angle_gamma   90.00
#
_symmetry.space_group_name_H-M   'P 1'
#
loop_
_entity.id
_entity.type
_entity.pdbx_description
1 polymer ?
#
loop_
_entity_poly.entity_id
_entity_poly.type
_entity_poly.pdbx_seq_one_letter_code
_entity_poly.pdbx_strand_id
1 'polypeptide(L)'
;MNKKLIAGISSALLALVLAGCGQNNLTAGAKVKKASGMVALVKGRVNKDAKVSYKIDDQKAQDTKNTDGSYVIEVPSTTKDQKITINAKNGSSKESKQVTVKAEKRLSSYSDFKNKYNQAIVGMNMSKADQAKAQSLQKEAAEMKKQPKVDPKKLQMEMAKMPADKRAAEMKKMQAMKQKGTELKKEGQQLQDSMDKIKKDKKDDLLPDHPATGVSYLVKKSDYQLRGNYQNGDLMGLTVIASNSAMKHKTGQKDFGTAFGISAKALGADPKSVMKQFKKFKKDAKSGQTTMKTIKSNGVKFNIGVSASDLYIYVTK
;
A
#
# COMPACT_ATOMS: atom_id res chain seq x y z
N MET A 1 9.20 41.34 -91.90
CA MET A 1 10.45 41.28 -91.10
C MET A 1 10.04 41.29 -89.63
N ASN A 2 10.40 40.40 -88.70
CA ASN A 2 11.20 39.17 -88.61
C ASN A 2 10.63 38.44 -87.37
N LYS A 3 10.15 37.20 -87.49
CA LYS A 3 10.82 35.92 -87.15
C LYS A 3 10.99 35.60 -85.63
N LYS A 4 10.26 34.54 -85.24
CA LYS A 4 10.65 33.34 -84.44
C LYS A 4 10.73 33.48 -82.91
N LEU A 5 9.93 32.71 -82.13
CA LEU A 5 10.08 31.29 -81.72
C LEU A 5 11.29 31.06 -80.80
N ILE A 6 11.04 30.86 -79.50
CA ILE A 6 11.76 29.88 -78.66
C ILE A 6 10.76 29.27 -77.66
N ALA A 7 10.53 27.97 -77.83
CA ALA A 7 9.90 27.08 -76.88
C ALA A 7 10.90 26.74 -75.75
N GLY A 8 10.41 26.58 -74.52
CA GLY A 8 11.20 26.14 -73.37
C GLY A 8 10.34 25.37 -72.39
N ILE A 9 10.31 24.04 -72.56
CA ILE A 9 9.73 23.07 -71.64
C ILE A 9 10.44 23.20 -70.29
N SER A 10 9.65 23.36 -69.22
CA SER A 10 10.07 23.02 -67.86
C SER A 10 8.85 22.53 -67.09
N SER A 11 8.37 21.37 -67.52
CA SER A 11 7.58 20.46 -66.71
C SER A 11 8.42 20.07 -65.49
N ALA A 12 8.09 20.57 -64.30
CA ALA A 12 8.28 19.91 -63.00
C ALA A 12 8.24 20.95 -61.87
N LEU A 13 7.06 21.36 -61.41
CA LEU A 13 6.95 21.96 -60.07
C LEU A 13 5.49 21.98 -59.57
N LEU A 14 4.88 20.80 -59.50
CA LEU A 14 3.69 20.58 -58.68
C LEU A 14 3.76 19.19 -58.02
N ALA A 15 4.75 19.02 -57.14
CA ALA A 15 4.77 17.96 -56.15
C ALA A 15 5.02 18.57 -54.77
N LEU A 16 4.19 19.55 -54.41
CA LEU A 16 4.15 20.10 -53.06
C LEU A 16 2.83 19.72 -52.39
N VAL A 17 2.99 18.88 -51.36
CA VAL A 17 2.08 18.62 -50.24
C VAL A 17 0.90 17.69 -50.51
N LEU A 18 1.20 16.40 -50.73
CA LEU A 18 0.42 15.33 -50.10
C LEU A 18 1.19 14.76 -48.89
N ALA A 19 1.52 15.63 -47.92
CA ALA A 19 1.74 15.19 -46.55
C ALA A 19 0.37 14.99 -45.86
N GLY A 20 -0.54 14.25 -46.50
CA GLY A 20 -1.77 13.73 -45.90
C GLY A 20 -1.54 12.38 -45.20
N CYS A 21 -0.27 12.03 -44.93
CA CYS A 21 0.13 10.78 -44.31
C CYS A 21 -0.24 10.76 -42.83
N GLY A 22 -1.48 10.34 -42.56
CA GLY A 22 -1.92 9.70 -41.33
C GLY A 22 -1.54 10.46 -40.06
N GLN A 23 -2.29 11.52 -39.73
CA GLN A 23 -2.32 12.01 -38.36
C GLN A 23 -2.57 10.81 -37.45
N ASN A 24 -1.62 10.55 -36.55
CA ASN A 24 -1.94 9.69 -35.42
C ASN A 24 -3.14 10.34 -34.71
N ASN A 25 -4.17 9.56 -34.43
CA ASN A 25 -5.36 10.01 -33.74
C ASN A 25 -5.17 9.83 -32.22
N LEU A 26 -3.98 10.22 -31.70
CA LEU A 26 -3.63 10.00 -30.30
C LEU A 26 -4.51 10.86 -29.39
N THR A 27 -5.30 10.20 -28.55
CA THR A 27 -6.12 10.84 -27.52
C THR A 27 -5.79 10.24 -26.16
N ALA A 28 -5.86 11.03 -25.08
CA ALA A 28 -5.58 10.57 -23.72
C ALA A 28 -6.68 10.92 -22.70
N GLY A 29 -7.87 11.27 -23.20
CA GLY A 29 -8.96 11.80 -22.40
C GLY A 29 -8.62 13.14 -21.75
N ALA A 30 -9.14 13.38 -20.54
CA ALA A 30 -8.88 14.61 -19.78
C ALA A 30 -7.38 14.82 -19.48
N LYS A 31 -6.91 16.06 -19.68
CA LYS A 31 -5.52 16.48 -19.42
C LYS A 31 -5.10 16.36 -17.95
N VAL A 32 -6.06 16.41 -17.03
CA VAL A 32 -5.83 16.26 -15.59
C VAL A 32 -6.70 15.10 -15.09
N LYS A 33 -6.08 14.19 -14.33
CA LYS A 33 -6.72 13.01 -13.75
C LYS A 33 -6.46 12.98 -12.24
N LYS A 34 -7.39 12.40 -11.49
CA LYS A 34 -7.20 11.99 -10.10
C LYS A 34 -7.14 10.47 -10.04
N ALA A 35 -6.47 9.93 -9.03
CA ALA A 35 -6.48 8.50 -8.86
C ALA A 35 -7.84 8.02 -8.35
N SER A 36 -8.16 6.76 -8.63
CA SER A 36 -9.31 6.08 -8.04
C SER A 36 -8.82 4.78 -7.44
N GLY A 37 -8.67 4.75 -6.12
CA GLY A 37 -8.04 3.63 -5.43
C GLY A 37 -6.51 3.76 -5.44
N MET A 38 -5.82 2.73 -5.93
CA MET A 38 -4.35 2.67 -5.91
C MET A 38 -3.70 3.33 -7.14
N VAL A 39 -4.43 3.49 -8.25
CA VAL A 39 -3.91 3.99 -9.52
C VAL A 39 -4.84 5.03 -10.14
N ALA A 40 -4.28 5.88 -11.02
CA ALA A 40 -5.04 6.62 -12.02
C ALA A 40 -5.02 5.86 -13.35
N LEU A 41 -6.18 5.75 -14.00
CA LEU A 41 -6.28 5.16 -15.34
C LEU A 41 -6.25 6.26 -16.39
N VAL A 42 -5.21 6.26 -17.22
CA VAL A 42 -5.13 7.10 -18.42
C VAL A 42 -5.54 6.24 -19.61
N LYS A 43 -6.74 6.51 -20.12
CA LYS A 43 -7.35 5.78 -21.25
C LYS A 43 -7.29 6.66 -22.50
N GLY A 44 -7.01 6.03 -23.63
CA GLY A 44 -6.85 6.74 -24.89
C GLY A 44 -7.12 5.90 -26.10
N ARG A 45 -7.16 6.58 -27.25
CA ARG A 45 -7.28 5.98 -28.59
C ARG A 45 -6.07 6.34 -29.45
N VAL A 46 -5.77 5.48 -30.39
CA VAL A 46 -4.68 5.61 -31.36
C VAL A 46 -4.99 4.75 -32.59
N ASN A 47 -4.21 4.86 -33.66
CA ASN A 47 -4.36 4.01 -34.86
C ASN A 47 -4.08 2.56 -34.47
N LYS A 48 -4.85 1.60 -35.02
CA LYS A 48 -4.79 0.19 -34.62
C LYS A 48 -3.39 -0.44 -34.75
N ASP A 49 -2.58 0.05 -35.68
CA ASP A 49 -1.24 -0.47 -35.96
C ASP A 49 -0.12 0.37 -35.29
N ALA A 50 -0.47 1.40 -34.51
CA ALA A 50 0.50 2.24 -33.82
C ALA A 50 1.08 1.56 -32.58
N LYS A 51 2.37 1.77 -32.34
CA LYS A 51 3.05 1.46 -31.07
C LYS A 51 2.84 2.60 -30.09
N VAL A 52 2.44 2.27 -28.86
CA VAL A 52 2.23 3.25 -27.79
C VAL A 52 3.26 3.02 -26.69
N SER A 53 3.98 4.08 -26.33
CA SER A 53 4.86 4.10 -25.17
C SER A 53 4.55 5.31 -24.28
N TYR A 54 4.94 5.25 -23.01
CA TYR A 54 4.69 6.31 -22.06
C TYR A 54 5.83 6.44 -21.06
N LYS A 55 5.97 7.65 -20.51
CA LYS A 55 6.93 8.01 -19.48
C LYS A 55 6.18 8.63 -18.32
N ILE A 56 6.47 8.20 -17.10
CA ILE A 56 5.98 8.84 -15.86
C ILE A 56 7.13 9.70 -15.35
N ASP A 57 6.93 11.02 -15.34
CA ASP A 57 7.95 12.01 -14.99
C ASP A 57 9.26 11.74 -15.73
N ASP A 58 10.36 11.57 -14.98
CA ASP A 58 11.69 11.31 -15.52
C ASP A 58 12.10 9.84 -15.58
N GLN A 59 11.15 8.92 -15.37
CA GLN A 59 11.41 7.48 -15.42
C GLN A 59 11.68 6.97 -16.83
N LYS A 60 12.15 5.73 -16.95
CA LYS A 60 12.32 5.07 -18.25
C LYS A 60 10.97 4.93 -18.97
N ALA A 61 10.97 5.12 -20.28
CA ALA A 61 9.79 4.87 -21.11
C ALA A 61 9.38 3.39 -21.03
N GLN A 62 8.07 3.15 -20.99
CA GLN A 62 7.44 1.84 -20.97
C GLN A 62 6.48 1.71 -22.15
N ASP A 63 6.36 0.50 -22.70
CA ASP A 63 5.39 0.22 -23.75
C ASP A 63 4.03 -0.15 -23.14
N THR A 64 2.95 0.21 -23.80
CA THR A 64 1.60 -0.29 -23.47
C THR A 64 0.95 -0.91 -24.69
N LYS A 65 0.09 -1.90 -24.45
CA LYS A 65 -0.57 -2.62 -25.52
C LYS A 65 -1.62 -1.74 -26.18
N ASN A 66 -1.53 -1.63 -27.50
CA ASN A 66 -2.62 -1.16 -28.34
C ASN A 66 -3.55 -2.35 -28.64
N THR A 67 -4.79 -2.26 -28.16
CA THR A 67 -5.82 -3.27 -28.38
C THR A 67 -6.89 -2.63 -29.26
N ASP A 68 -6.78 -2.89 -30.57
CA ASP A 68 -7.72 -2.38 -31.58
C ASP A 68 -7.94 -0.86 -31.51
N GLY A 69 -6.82 -0.12 -31.51
CA GLY A 69 -6.81 1.33 -31.46
C GLY A 69 -7.15 1.93 -30.09
N SER A 70 -7.18 1.13 -29.04
CA SER A 70 -7.40 1.57 -27.66
C SER A 70 -6.25 1.17 -26.76
N TYR A 71 -5.90 2.03 -25.80
CA TYR A 71 -4.88 1.73 -24.80
C TYR A 71 -5.29 2.22 -23.41
N VAL A 72 -4.69 1.59 -22.40
CA VAL A 72 -4.84 1.96 -20.99
C VAL A 72 -3.46 1.98 -20.36
N ILE A 73 -3.18 3.04 -19.61
CA ILE A 73 -1.98 3.18 -18.79
C ILE A 73 -2.43 3.27 -17.34
N GLU A 74 -1.89 2.40 -16.50
CA GLU A 74 -2.09 2.45 -15.05
C GLU A 74 -0.95 3.23 -14.41
N VAL A 75 -1.28 4.34 -13.77
CA VAL A 75 -0.30 5.21 -13.09
C VAL A 75 -0.47 5.03 -11.59
N PRO A 76 0.50 4.40 -10.89
CA PRO A 76 0.47 4.34 -9.43
C PRO A 76 0.40 5.74 -8.83
N SER A 77 -0.56 5.95 -7.95
CA SER A 77 -0.78 7.22 -7.25
C SER A 77 0.42 7.55 -6.36
N THR A 78 0.76 8.83 -6.21
CA THR A 78 1.82 9.31 -5.30
C THR A 78 1.35 10.54 -4.53
N THR A 79 2.19 11.03 -3.60
CA THR A 79 1.96 12.29 -2.87
C THR A 79 2.34 13.53 -3.67
N LYS A 80 2.70 13.38 -4.94
CA LYS A 80 3.10 14.46 -5.85
C LYS A 80 2.30 14.38 -7.14
N ASP A 81 2.14 15.52 -7.80
CA ASP A 81 1.62 15.53 -9.17
C ASP A 81 2.63 14.80 -10.07
N GLN A 82 2.12 13.94 -10.97
CA GLN A 82 2.91 13.15 -11.91
C GLN A 82 2.54 13.55 -13.33
N LYS A 83 3.55 13.79 -14.18
CA LYS A 83 3.39 14.10 -15.59
C LYS A 83 3.60 12.85 -16.42
N ILE A 84 2.58 12.45 -17.14
CA ILE A 84 2.59 11.29 -18.04
C ILE A 84 2.76 11.81 -19.46
N THR A 85 3.87 11.47 -20.09
CA THR A 85 4.09 11.74 -21.52
C THR A 85 3.84 10.47 -22.31
N ILE A 86 2.86 10.50 -23.19
CA ILE A 86 2.41 9.37 -24.00
C ILE A 86 2.84 9.63 -25.43
N ASN A 87 3.50 8.65 -26.06
CA ASN A 87 3.99 8.73 -27.41
C ASN A 87 3.33 7.63 -28.25
N ALA A 88 2.85 7.99 -29.43
CA ALA A 88 2.37 7.07 -30.44
C ALA A 88 3.29 7.13 -31.66
N LYS A 89 3.70 5.96 -32.17
CA LYS A 89 4.46 5.83 -33.41
C LYS A 89 3.71 4.94 -34.39
N ASN A 90 3.47 5.43 -35.59
CA ASN A 90 2.90 4.67 -36.71
C ASN A 90 3.78 4.93 -37.95
N GLY A 91 4.58 3.95 -38.36
CA GLY A 91 5.64 4.16 -39.35
C GLY A 91 6.61 5.26 -38.92
N SER A 92 6.78 6.27 -39.77
CA SER A 92 7.61 7.46 -39.50
C SER A 92 6.91 8.53 -38.67
N SER A 93 5.57 8.49 -38.56
CA SER A 93 4.77 9.48 -37.84
C SER A 93 4.84 9.25 -36.34
N LYS A 94 5.20 10.30 -35.59
CA LYS A 94 5.24 10.31 -34.13
C LYS A 94 4.36 11.43 -33.59
N GLU A 95 3.55 11.12 -32.59
CA GLU A 95 2.77 12.11 -31.85
C GLU A 95 2.96 11.93 -30.35
N SER A 96 2.84 13.02 -29.59
CA SER A 96 2.92 13.01 -28.13
C SER A 96 1.75 13.75 -27.48
N LYS A 97 1.27 13.23 -26.35
CA LYS A 97 0.29 13.90 -25.48
C LYS A 97 0.76 13.85 -24.03
N GLN A 98 0.39 14.86 -23.26
CA GLN A 98 0.68 14.91 -21.83
C GLN A 98 -0.61 14.88 -21.00
N VAL A 99 -0.57 14.10 -19.93
CA VAL A 99 -1.62 14.02 -18.91
C VAL A 99 -0.97 14.22 -17.55
N THR A 100 -1.58 15.01 -16.68
CA THR A 100 -1.16 15.16 -15.28
C THR A 100 -2.05 14.31 -14.39
N VAL A 101 -1.46 13.43 -13.60
CA VAL A 101 -2.12 12.74 -12.49
C VAL A 101 -1.86 13.53 -11.22
N LYS A 102 -2.92 13.94 -10.53
CA LYS A 102 -2.81 14.74 -9.31
C LYS A 102 -2.32 13.93 -8.12
N ALA A 103 -1.60 14.63 -7.24
CA ALA A 103 -1.20 14.13 -5.94
C ALA A 103 -2.41 13.64 -5.12
N GLU A 104 -2.21 12.53 -4.42
CA GLU A 104 -3.17 11.98 -3.47
C GLU A 104 -2.62 12.03 -2.04
N LYS A 105 -3.53 11.96 -1.06
CA LYS A 105 -3.11 11.82 0.33
C LYS A 105 -2.60 10.41 0.56
N ARG A 106 -1.41 10.28 1.17
CA ARG A 106 -0.93 8.99 1.65
C ARG A 106 -1.93 8.35 2.61
N LEU A 107 -2.08 7.04 2.53
CA LEU A 107 -2.93 6.27 3.44
C LEU A 107 -2.25 6.14 4.81
N SER A 108 -0.97 5.75 4.83
CA SER A 108 -0.11 5.64 6.02
C SER A 108 1.36 5.63 5.60
N SER A 109 2.30 5.82 6.53
CA SER A 109 3.66 5.28 6.32
C SER A 109 3.56 3.75 6.20
N TYR A 110 4.33 3.17 5.26
CA TYR A 110 4.40 1.72 5.12
C TYR A 110 5.00 1.06 6.37
N SER A 111 6.01 1.67 6.98
CA SER A 111 6.64 1.14 8.20
C SER A 111 5.63 1.02 9.35
N ASP A 112 4.84 2.06 9.59
CA ASP A 112 3.81 2.06 10.64
C ASP A 112 2.73 1.01 10.36
N PHE A 113 2.27 0.92 9.11
CA PHE A 113 1.28 -0.08 8.71
C PHE A 113 1.83 -1.50 8.88
N LYS A 114 3.04 -1.77 8.37
CA LYS A 114 3.76 -3.04 8.48
C LYS A 114 3.88 -3.47 9.94
N ASN A 115 4.39 -2.58 10.79
CA ASN A 115 4.61 -2.87 12.19
C ASN A 115 3.30 -3.24 12.90
N LYS A 116 2.24 -2.44 12.73
CA LYS A 116 0.94 -2.72 13.35
C LYS A 116 0.30 -4.01 12.83
N TYR A 117 0.35 -4.24 11.52
CA TYR A 117 -0.22 -5.42 10.90
C TYR A 117 0.54 -6.68 11.32
N ASN A 118 1.87 -6.71 11.17
CA ASN A 118 2.70 -7.86 11.51
C ASN A 118 2.65 -8.17 13.02
N GLN A 119 2.64 -7.14 13.89
CA GLN A 119 2.44 -7.34 15.33
C GLN A 119 1.08 -7.96 15.66
N ALA A 120 0.02 -7.58 14.95
CA ALA A 120 -1.30 -8.19 15.14
C ALA A 120 -1.30 -9.67 14.72
N ILE A 121 -0.67 -10.01 13.60
CA ILE A 121 -0.51 -11.40 13.15
C ILE A 121 0.31 -12.21 14.16
N VAL A 122 1.44 -11.68 14.64
CA VAL A 122 2.24 -12.38 15.65
C VAL A 122 1.43 -12.56 16.93
N GLY A 123 0.86 -11.48 17.47
CA GLY A 123 0.11 -11.50 18.72
C GLY A 123 -1.08 -12.46 18.73
N MET A 124 -1.81 -12.56 17.62
CA MET A 124 -2.95 -13.49 17.53
C MET A 124 -2.55 -14.96 17.42
N ASN A 125 -1.31 -15.24 17.02
CA ASN A 125 -0.76 -16.61 16.90
C ASN A 125 0.11 -17.01 18.11
N MET A 126 0.30 -16.11 19.08
CA MET A 126 0.96 -16.43 20.35
C MET A 126 0.09 -17.32 21.24
N SER A 127 0.76 -18.14 22.06
CA SER A 127 0.08 -18.92 23.10
C SER A 127 -0.58 -17.99 24.13
N LYS A 128 -1.59 -18.50 24.87
CA LYS A 128 -2.21 -17.74 25.97
C LYS A 128 -1.21 -17.35 27.06
N ALA A 129 -0.24 -18.23 27.33
CA ALA A 129 0.85 -17.96 28.25
C ALA A 129 1.74 -16.81 27.76
N ASP A 130 2.16 -16.84 26.50
CA ASP A 130 2.99 -15.78 25.92
C ASP A 130 2.23 -14.44 25.83
N GLN A 131 0.92 -14.48 25.56
CA GLN A 131 0.06 -13.29 25.58
C GLN A 131 0.02 -12.66 26.99
N ALA A 132 -0.20 -13.48 28.03
CA ALA A 132 -0.19 -13.02 29.41
C ALA A 132 1.18 -12.45 29.80
N LYS A 133 2.25 -13.13 29.40
CA LYS A 133 3.64 -12.70 29.63
C LYS A 133 3.95 -11.36 28.97
N ALA A 134 3.58 -11.18 27.70
CA ALA A 134 3.73 -9.92 26.99
C ALA A 134 3.00 -8.77 27.70
N GLN A 135 1.78 -9.03 28.22
CA GLN A 135 1.04 -8.03 28.99
C GLN A 135 1.71 -7.71 30.33
N SER A 136 2.25 -8.70 31.05
CA SER A 136 3.00 -8.48 32.29
C SER A 136 4.23 -7.61 32.03
N LEU A 137 5.07 -8.00 31.07
CA LEU A 137 6.28 -7.26 30.71
C LEU A 137 5.97 -5.82 30.28
N GLN A 138 4.84 -5.60 29.57
CA GLN A 138 4.42 -4.25 29.18
C GLN A 138 4.00 -3.40 30.40
N LYS A 139 3.28 -3.98 31.37
CA LYS A 139 2.90 -3.28 32.61
C LYS A 139 4.13 -2.94 33.44
N GLU A 140 5.03 -3.88 33.61
CA GLU A 140 6.27 -3.69 34.37
C GLU A 140 7.19 -2.66 33.71
N ALA A 141 7.30 -2.66 32.38
CA ALA A 141 8.02 -1.61 31.65
C ALA A 141 7.38 -0.22 31.84
N ALA A 142 6.05 -0.14 31.91
CA ALA A 142 5.35 1.12 32.17
C ALA A 142 5.54 1.61 33.62
N GLU A 143 5.60 0.69 34.59
CA GLU A 143 5.88 1.00 35.99
C GLU A 143 7.33 1.47 36.19
N MET A 144 8.31 0.78 35.57
CA MET A 144 9.71 1.21 35.61
C MET A 144 9.92 2.61 35.00
N LYS A 145 9.16 2.98 33.97
CA LYS A 145 9.20 4.34 33.40
C LYS A 145 8.67 5.43 34.34
N LYS A 146 7.85 5.08 35.33
CA LYS A 146 7.34 6.02 36.35
C LYS A 146 8.30 6.18 37.53
N GLN A 147 9.28 5.30 37.69
CA GLN A 147 10.26 5.42 38.76
C GLN A 147 11.30 6.50 38.40
N PRO A 148 11.66 7.40 39.33
CA PRO A 148 12.71 8.37 39.09
C PRO A 148 14.03 7.65 38.82
N LYS A 149 14.78 8.12 37.81
CA LYS A 149 16.13 7.59 37.54
C LYS A 149 16.98 7.81 38.79
N VAL A 150 17.36 6.71 39.44
CA VAL A 150 18.20 6.73 40.63
C VAL A 150 19.63 7.02 40.19
N ASP A 151 20.19 8.15 40.63
CA ASP A 151 21.61 8.45 40.47
C ASP A 151 22.42 7.54 41.41
N PRO A 152 23.32 6.68 40.88
CA PRO A 152 24.12 5.77 41.68
C PRO A 152 24.93 6.45 42.79
N LYS A 153 25.41 7.69 42.58
CA LYS A 153 26.19 8.44 43.57
C LYS A 153 25.32 8.95 44.71
N LYS A 154 24.13 9.49 44.41
CA LYS A 154 23.15 9.89 45.44
C LYS A 154 22.71 8.69 46.28
N LEU A 155 22.45 7.56 45.63
CA LEU A 155 22.04 6.33 46.32
C LEU A 155 23.12 5.85 47.31
N GLN A 156 24.40 5.90 46.91
CA GLN A 156 25.51 5.48 47.76
C GLN A 156 25.71 6.42 48.96
N MET A 157 25.55 7.73 48.75
CA MET A 157 25.61 8.74 49.83
C MET A 157 24.43 8.65 50.80
N GLU A 158 23.20 8.40 50.32
CA GLU A 158 22.04 8.15 51.18
C GLU A 158 22.20 6.86 51.99
N MET A 159 22.68 5.78 51.37
CA MET A 159 22.97 4.54 52.08
C MET A 159 24.02 4.73 53.18
N ALA A 160 25.05 5.55 52.97
CA ALA A 160 26.06 5.83 54.00
C ALA A 160 25.51 6.58 55.22
N LYS A 161 24.44 7.37 55.06
CA LYS A 161 23.78 8.16 56.12
C LYS A 161 22.66 7.41 56.83
N MET A 162 22.22 6.25 56.31
CA MET A 162 21.13 5.49 56.90
C MET A 162 21.56 4.67 58.14
N PRO A 163 20.68 4.52 59.14
CA PRO A 163 20.80 3.52 60.20
C PRO A 163 21.02 2.10 59.66
N ALA A 164 21.72 1.24 60.41
CA ALA A 164 22.14 -0.09 59.95
C ALA A 164 20.95 -1.00 59.55
N ASP A 165 19.84 -0.92 60.30
CA ASP A 165 18.57 -1.60 60.04
C ASP A 165 17.93 -1.13 58.72
N LYS A 166 17.91 0.18 58.45
CA LYS A 166 17.41 0.74 57.20
C LYS A 166 18.30 0.40 56.00
N ARG A 167 19.63 0.34 56.22
CA ARG A 167 20.61 -0.08 55.21
C ARG A 167 20.41 -1.54 54.79
N ALA A 168 20.14 -2.43 55.75
CA ALA A 168 19.84 -3.84 55.47
C ALA A 168 18.54 -4.00 54.64
N ALA A 169 17.50 -3.23 54.97
CA ALA A 169 16.24 -3.23 54.22
C ALA A 169 16.43 -2.78 52.75
N GLU A 170 17.18 -1.70 52.52
CA GLU A 170 17.41 -1.19 51.15
C GLU A 170 18.32 -2.13 50.32
N MET A 171 19.31 -2.78 50.94
CA MET A 171 20.10 -3.82 50.26
C MET A 171 19.25 -5.03 49.86
N LYS A 172 18.35 -5.50 50.73
CA LYS A 172 17.42 -6.59 50.40
C LYS A 172 16.51 -6.22 49.22
N LYS A 173 16.03 -4.98 49.19
CA LYS A 173 15.23 -4.42 48.09
C LYS A 173 16.04 -4.33 46.78
N MET A 174 17.30 -3.92 46.82
CA MET A 174 18.18 -3.94 45.64
C MET A 174 18.46 -5.35 45.11
N GLN A 175 18.68 -6.34 45.99
CA GLN A 175 18.84 -7.73 45.58
C GLN A 175 17.57 -8.26 44.93
N ALA A 176 16.40 -7.99 45.51
CA ALA A 176 15.11 -8.34 44.92
C ALA A 176 14.92 -7.68 43.54
N MET A 177 15.29 -6.41 43.37
CA MET A 177 15.26 -5.74 42.06
C MET A 177 16.21 -6.36 41.04
N LYS A 178 17.43 -6.77 41.44
CA LYS A 178 18.37 -7.46 40.55
C LYS A 178 17.84 -8.83 40.12
N GLN A 179 17.30 -9.60 41.05
CA GLN A 179 16.68 -10.91 40.77
C GLN A 179 15.50 -10.74 39.80
N LYS A 180 14.58 -9.81 40.11
CA LYS A 180 13.47 -9.47 39.23
C LYS A 180 13.93 -9.03 37.85
N GLY A 181 14.98 -8.20 37.76
CA GLY A 181 15.55 -7.79 36.47
C GLY A 181 16.13 -8.95 35.65
N THR A 182 16.70 -9.95 36.31
CA THR A 182 17.25 -11.15 35.65
C THR A 182 16.12 -12.05 35.14
N GLU A 183 15.08 -12.22 35.94
CA GLU A 183 13.87 -12.95 35.56
C GLU A 183 13.17 -12.28 34.37
N LEU A 184 12.96 -10.96 34.43
CA LEU A 184 12.39 -10.19 33.31
C LEU A 184 13.21 -10.31 32.03
N LYS A 185 14.55 -10.35 32.11
CA LYS A 185 15.40 -10.54 30.95
C LYS A 185 15.21 -11.94 30.34
N LYS A 186 15.20 -12.98 31.18
CA LYS A 186 14.94 -14.36 30.74
C LYS A 186 13.56 -14.49 30.12
N GLU A 187 12.58 -13.85 30.74
CA GLU A 187 11.21 -13.82 30.28
C GLU A 187 11.05 -13.12 28.93
N GLY A 188 11.70 -11.98 28.77
CA GLY A 188 11.76 -11.23 27.53
C GLY A 188 12.42 -12.02 26.40
N GLN A 189 13.50 -12.76 26.70
CA GLN A 189 14.16 -13.60 25.70
C GLN A 189 13.24 -14.73 25.22
N GLN A 190 12.61 -15.47 26.14
CA GLN A 190 11.67 -16.53 25.76
C GLN A 190 10.50 -16.01 24.93
N LEU A 191 10.00 -14.81 25.27
CA LEU A 191 8.95 -14.16 24.51
C LEU A 191 9.43 -13.82 23.08
N GLN A 192 10.63 -13.27 22.97
CA GLN A 192 11.26 -12.94 21.69
C GLN A 192 11.44 -14.18 20.82
N ASP A 193 11.94 -15.29 21.39
CA ASP A 193 12.11 -16.55 20.69
C ASP A 193 10.76 -17.10 20.17
N SER A 194 9.71 -17.02 20.99
CA SER A 194 8.34 -17.39 20.59
C SER A 194 7.83 -16.50 19.45
N MET A 195 8.03 -15.19 19.55
CA MET A 195 7.67 -14.24 18.49
C MET A 195 8.42 -14.52 17.19
N ASP A 196 9.72 -14.82 17.24
CA ASP A 196 10.53 -15.09 16.06
C ASP A 196 10.18 -16.42 15.40
N LYS A 197 9.86 -17.46 16.20
CA LYS A 197 9.28 -18.70 15.69
C LYS A 197 7.96 -18.42 14.97
N ILE A 198 7.05 -17.64 15.55
CA ILE A 198 5.77 -17.29 14.91
C ILE A 198 6.01 -16.51 13.62
N LYS A 199 6.94 -15.54 13.60
CA LYS A 199 7.26 -14.80 12.38
C LYS A 199 7.76 -15.73 11.27
N LYS A 200 8.59 -16.71 11.61
CA LYS A 200 9.07 -17.73 10.67
C LYS A 200 7.93 -18.59 10.15
N ASP A 201 7.09 -19.11 11.05
CA ASP A 201 5.96 -19.98 10.73
C ASP A 201 4.86 -19.26 9.94
N LYS A 202 4.72 -17.94 10.13
CA LYS A 202 3.71 -17.08 9.51
C LYS A 202 4.27 -16.14 8.46
N LYS A 203 5.47 -16.41 7.92
CA LYS A 203 6.14 -15.51 6.95
C LYS A 203 5.24 -15.09 5.79
N ASP A 204 4.37 -15.98 5.31
CA ASP A 204 3.48 -15.74 4.17
C ASP A 204 2.22 -14.94 4.53
N ASP A 205 1.96 -14.75 5.82
CA ASP A 205 0.92 -13.86 6.35
C ASP A 205 1.49 -12.49 6.75
N LEU A 206 2.82 -12.32 6.79
CA LEU A 206 3.47 -11.06 7.16
C LEU A 206 3.70 -10.17 5.93
N LEU A 207 3.60 -8.87 6.15
CA LEU A 207 3.97 -7.87 5.15
C LEU A 207 5.50 -7.81 5.00
N PRO A 208 6.03 -7.72 3.77
CA PRO A 208 7.46 -7.75 3.50
C PRO A 208 8.17 -6.49 4.00
N ASP A 209 9.45 -6.60 4.32
CA ASP A 209 10.25 -5.45 4.73
C ASP A 209 10.51 -4.47 3.58
N HIS A 210 10.67 -5.00 2.36
CA HIS A 210 10.98 -4.27 1.15
C HIS A 210 9.98 -4.61 0.03
N PRO A 211 8.77 -4.03 0.05
CA PRO A 211 7.83 -4.19 -1.05
C PRO A 211 8.35 -3.53 -2.34
N ALA A 212 7.95 -4.06 -3.49
CA ALA A 212 8.23 -3.42 -4.77
C ALA A 212 7.50 -2.07 -4.87
N THR A 213 8.18 -1.06 -5.43
CA THR A 213 7.59 0.25 -5.74
C THR A 213 6.44 0.09 -6.75
N GLY A 214 5.35 0.82 -6.55
CA GLY A 214 4.12 0.66 -7.34
C GLY A 214 3.13 -0.30 -6.71
N VAL A 215 2.19 -0.78 -7.53
CA VAL A 215 1.15 -1.71 -7.09
C VAL A 215 1.66 -3.14 -7.15
N SER A 216 1.84 -3.77 -6.00
CA SER A 216 2.33 -5.14 -5.89
C SER A 216 1.56 -5.93 -4.85
N TYR A 217 1.71 -7.26 -4.86
CA TYR A 217 1.23 -8.10 -3.77
C TYR A 217 2.13 -7.91 -2.55
N LEU A 218 1.51 -7.61 -1.41
CA LEU A 218 2.14 -7.64 -0.11
C LEU A 218 1.93 -9.00 0.58
N VAL A 219 0.75 -9.60 0.36
CA VAL A 219 0.41 -10.98 0.76
C VAL A 219 -0.36 -11.61 -0.38
N LYS A 220 -0.04 -12.86 -0.74
CA LYS A 220 -0.72 -13.58 -1.83
C LYS A 220 -1.06 -15.01 -1.38
N LYS A 221 -2.30 -15.21 -0.94
CA LYS A 221 -2.84 -16.53 -0.60
C LYS A 221 -4.10 -16.83 -1.43
N SER A 222 -4.55 -18.08 -1.42
CA SER A 222 -5.79 -18.52 -2.08
C SER A 222 -7.04 -17.89 -1.45
N ASP A 223 -7.05 -17.77 -0.11
CA ASP A 223 -8.22 -17.32 0.64
C ASP A 223 -8.35 -15.79 0.68
N TYR A 224 -7.21 -15.11 0.78
CA TYR A 224 -7.15 -13.67 0.72
C TYR A 224 -5.82 -13.18 0.13
N GLN A 225 -5.84 -11.97 -0.41
CA GLN A 225 -4.64 -11.31 -0.91
C GLN A 225 -4.64 -9.86 -0.43
N LEU A 226 -3.46 -9.32 -0.22
CA LEU A 226 -3.23 -7.90 0.03
C LEU A 226 -2.40 -7.35 -1.11
N ARG A 227 -2.93 -6.35 -1.81
CA ARG A 227 -2.16 -5.54 -2.76
C ARG A 227 -1.97 -4.16 -2.18
N GLY A 228 -0.78 -3.59 -2.32
CA GLY A 228 -0.48 -2.24 -1.87
C GLY A 228 0.17 -1.42 -2.97
N ASN A 229 -0.08 -0.11 -2.96
CA ASN A 229 0.74 0.84 -3.71
C ASN A 229 1.79 1.42 -2.78
N TYR A 230 3.02 0.95 -2.89
CA TYR A 230 4.17 1.45 -2.13
C TYR A 230 4.94 2.50 -2.93
N GLN A 231 5.13 3.68 -2.35
CA GLN A 231 5.86 4.79 -2.96
C GLN A 231 6.73 5.48 -1.92
N ASN A 232 8.05 5.41 -2.06
CA ASN A 232 9.02 6.19 -1.26
C ASN A 232 8.77 6.12 0.26
N GLY A 233 8.48 4.93 0.80
CA GLY A 233 8.21 4.73 2.23
C GLY A 233 6.74 4.92 2.65
N ASP A 234 5.90 5.47 1.77
CA ASP A 234 4.47 5.64 2.00
C ASP A 234 3.67 4.48 1.37
N LEU A 235 2.59 4.11 2.06
CA LEU A 235 1.51 3.33 1.50
C LEU A 235 0.45 4.29 0.97
N MET A 236 0.23 4.29 -0.35
CA MET A 236 -0.71 5.20 -1.02
C MET A 236 -2.14 4.63 -1.03
N GLY A 237 -2.26 3.31 -1.08
CA GLY A 237 -3.53 2.60 -1.01
C GLY A 237 -3.31 1.11 -0.78
N LEU A 238 -4.35 0.44 -0.31
CA LEU A 238 -4.35 -1.00 -0.06
C LEU A 238 -5.61 -1.60 -0.69
N THR A 239 -5.51 -2.79 -1.26
CA THR A 239 -6.67 -3.60 -1.63
C THR A 239 -6.62 -4.92 -0.87
N VAL A 240 -7.69 -5.21 -0.14
CA VAL A 240 -7.93 -6.52 0.46
C VAL A 240 -8.83 -7.30 -0.50
N ILE A 241 -8.37 -8.47 -0.94
CA ILE A 241 -9.04 -9.28 -1.96
C ILE A 241 -9.42 -10.62 -1.33
N ALA A 242 -10.63 -11.10 -1.62
CA ALA A 242 -11.01 -12.48 -1.35
C ALA A 242 -11.64 -13.09 -2.61
N SER A 243 -11.29 -14.34 -2.90
CA SER A 243 -11.94 -15.07 -3.98
C SER A 243 -13.37 -15.43 -3.59
N ASN A 244 -14.27 -15.46 -4.57
CA ASN A 244 -15.66 -15.88 -4.37
C ASN A 244 -15.73 -17.32 -3.88
N SER A 245 -14.76 -18.17 -4.24
CA SER A 245 -14.62 -19.53 -3.71
C SER A 245 -14.27 -19.53 -2.22
N ALA A 246 -13.27 -18.77 -1.78
CA ALA A 246 -12.92 -18.66 -0.36
C ALA A 246 -14.10 -18.14 0.48
N MET A 247 -14.85 -17.19 -0.07
CA MET A 247 -16.02 -16.62 0.60
C MET A 247 -17.21 -17.59 0.75
N LYS A 248 -17.22 -18.75 0.06
CA LYS A 248 -18.24 -19.79 0.25
C LYS A 248 -18.01 -20.66 1.50
N HIS A 249 -16.79 -20.70 2.01
CA HIS A 249 -16.43 -21.55 3.15
C HIS A 249 -16.16 -20.74 4.42
N LYS A 250 -16.46 -21.31 5.59
CA LYS A 250 -16.30 -20.63 6.89
C LYS A 250 -14.85 -20.19 7.15
N THR A 251 -13.88 -21.02 6.76
CA THR A 251 -12.44 -20.72 6.92
C THR A 251 -12.03 -19.52 6.09
N GLY A 252 -12.33 -19.50 4.79
CA GLY A 252 -11.99 -18.36 3.92
C GLY A 252 -12.67 -17.06 4.36
N GLN A 253 -13.93 -17.11 4.81
CA GLN A 253 -14.60 -15.95 5.40
C GLN A 253 -13.90 -15.44 6.67
N LYS A 254 -13.42 -16.35 7.52
CA LYS A 254 -12.69 -16.02 8.76
C LYS A 254 -11.33 -15.40 8.44
N ASP A 255 -10.58 -15.98 7.50
CA ASP A 255 -9.25 -15.51 7.14
C ASP A 255 -9.32 -14.13 6.48
N PHE A 256 -10.22 -13.95 5.52
CA PHE A 256 -10.51 -12.64 4.95
C PHE A 256 -10.96 -11.64 6.01
N GLY A 257 -11.92 -12.01 6.87
CA GLY A 257 -12.43 -11.12 7.91
C GLY A 257 -11.35 -10.69 8.90
N THR A 258 -10.41 -11.59 9.21
CA THR A 258 -9.24 -11.33 10.05
C THR A 258 -8.29 -10.37 9.35
N ALA A 259 -7.86 -10.67 8.13
CA ALA A 259 -6.95 -9.82 7.35
C ALA A 259 -7.54 -8.42 7.14
N PHE A 260 -8.83 -8.33 6.84
CA PHE A 260 -9.55 -7.07 6.71
C PHE A 260 -9.62 -6.29 8.01
N GLY A 261 -9.98 -6.95 9.12
CA GLY A 261 -10.06 -6.32 10.44
C GLY A 261 -8.71 -5.80 10.94
N ILE A 262 -7.65 -6.58 10.77
CA ILE A 262 -6.27 -6.17 11.09
C ILE A 262 -5.87 -4.99 10.21
N SER A 263 -6.10 -5.05 8.91
CA SER A 263 -5.78 -3.96 7.98
C SER A 263 -6.49 -2.66 8.37
N ALA A 264 -7.80 -2.72 8.64
CA ALA A 264 -8.57 -1.57 9.08
C ALA A 264 -8.00 -0.96 10.37
N LYS A 265 -7.73 -1.79 11.38
CA LYS A 265 -7.16 -1.33 12.66
C LYS A 265 -5.75 -0.74 12.48
N ALA A 266 -4.89 -1.38 11.70
CA ALA A 266 -3.53 -0.91 11.44
C ALA A 266 -3.52 0.45 10.74
N LEU A 267 -4.52 0.72 9.91
CA LEU A 267 -4.75 1.99 9.23
C LEU A 267 -5.47 3.05 10.08
N GLY A 268 -5.81 2.73 11.32
CA GLY A 268 -6.47 3.65 12.27
C GLY A 268 -7.98 3.74 12.15
N ALA A 269 -8.62 2.88 11.35
CA ALA A 269 -10.08 2.75 11.30
C ALA A 269 -10.61 1.91 12.47
N ASP A 270 -11.91 2.02 12.75
CA ASP A 270 -12.61 1.12 13.67
C ASP A 270 -13.02 -0.17 12.93
N PRO A 271 -12.36 -1.31 13.21
CA PRO A 271 -12.66 -2.56 12.52
C PRO A 271 -14.08 -3.07 12.79
N LYS A 272 -14.66 -2.79 13.97
CA LYS A 272 -16.02 -3.26 14.30
C LYS A 272 -17.04 -2.49 13.48
N SER A 273 -16.91 -1.16 13.42
CA SER A 273 -17.79 -0.31 12.62
C SER A 273 -17.70 -0.65 11.13
N VAL A 274 -16.48 -0.76 10.60
CA VAL A 274 -16.25 -1.09 9.19
C VAL A 274 -16.81 -2.47 8.84
N MET A 275 -16.56 -3.49 9.68
CA MET A 275 -17.10 -4.85 9.46
C MET A 275 -18.63 -4.90 9.55
N LYS A 276 -19.25 -4.13 10.46
CA LYS A 276 -20.71 -4.03 10.57
C LYS A 276 -21.32 -3.45 9.28
N GLN A 277 -20.73 -2.40 8.73
CA GLN A 277 -21.18 -1.79 7.46
C GLN A 277 -20.96 -2.72 6.27
N PHE A 278 -19.83 -3.42 6.22
CA PHE A 278 -19.55 -4.45 5.22
C PHE A 278 -20.60 -5.58 5.25
N LYS A 279 -20.94 -6.10 6.44
CA LYS A 279 -21.97 -7.13 6.61
C LYS A 279 -23.35 -6.64 6.16
N LYS A 280 -23.71 -5.40 6.51
CA LYS A 280 -24.95 -4.77 6.06
C LYS A 280 -25.00 -4.69 4.53
N PHE A 281 -23.93 -4.25 3.88
CA PHE A 281 -23.85 -4.26 2.42
C PHE A 281 -24.06 -5.65 1.83
N LYS A 282 -23.38 -6.67 2.34
CA LYS A 282 -23.55 -8.04 1.82
C LYS A 282 -25.00 -8.52 1.92
N LYS A 283 -25.74 -8.10 2.95
CA LYS A 283 -27.16 -8.43 3.14
C LYS A 283 -28.07 -7.64 2.18
N ASP A 284 -27.77 -6.36 1.96
CA ASP A 284 -28.63 -5.44 1.23
C ASP A 284 -28.29 -5.38 -0.28
N ALA A 285 -27.20 -6.01 -0.71
CA ALA A 285 -26.74 -5.99 -2.09
C ALA A 285 -27.76 -6.67 -3.02
N LYS A 286 -28.16 -5.94 -4.06
CA LYS A 286 -29.03 -6.49 -5.12
C LYS A 286 -28.22 -7.40 -6.05
N SER A 287 -28.90 -8.36 -6.69
CA SER A 287 -28.29 -9.18 -7.75
C SER A 287 -27.66 -8.27 -8.82
N GLY A 288 -26.41 -8.55 -9.19
CA GLY A 288 -25.65 -7.78 -10.18
C GLY A 288 -25.03 -6.47 -9.67
N GLN A 289 -25.20 -6.09 -8.39
CA GLN A 289 -24.57 -4.89 -7.84
C GLN A 289 -23.05 -5.07 -7.70
N THR A 290 -22.28 -4.33 -8.49
CA THR A 290 -20.81 -4.45 -8.54
C THR A 290 -20.06 -3.46 -7.64
N THR A 291 -20.75 -2.45 -7.10
CA THR A 291 -20.16 -1.40 -6.26
C THR A 291 -21.06 -0.98 -5.10
N MET A 292 -20.47 -0.39 -4.06
CA MET A 292 -21.18 0.11 -2.89
C MET A 292 -20.87 1.57 -2.55
N LYS A 293 -21.68 2.18 -1.68
CA LYS A 293 -21.35 3.46 -1.04
C LYS A 293 -20.08 3.31 -0.19
N THR A 294 -19.15 4.26 -0.33
CA THR A 294 -17.91 4.28 0.45
C THR A 294 -18.17 4.22 1.96
N ILE A 295 -17.63 3.20 2.63
CA ILE A 295 -17.56 3.15 4.08
C ILE A 295 -16.44 4.10 4.53
N LYS A 296 -16.70 4.94 5.53
CA LYS A 296 -15.71 5.87 6.09
C LYS A 296 -15.51 5.61 7.58
N SER A 297 -14.26 5.61 8.03
CA SER A 297 -13.91 5.52 9.45
C SER A 297 -12.57 6.22 9.70
N ASN A 298 -12.55 7.21 10.59
CA ASN A 298 -11.36 7.98 10.97
C ASN A 298 -10.52 8.50 9.79
N GLY A 299 -11.19 9.00 8.73
CA GLY A 299 -10.52 9.50 7.53
C GLY A 299 -9.87 8.40 6.67
N VAL A 300 -10.33 7.15 6.81
CA VAL A 300 -10.03 6.03 5.91
C VAL A 300 -11.31 5.67 5.16
N LYS A 301 -11.20 5.49 3.85
CA LYS A 301 -12.28 5.13 2.93
C LYS A 301 -12.13 3.69 2.48
N PHE A 302 -13.22 2.94 2.52
CA PHE A 302 -13.31 1.58 2.01
C PHE A 302 -14.37 1.54 0.91
N ASN A 303 -13.95 1.27 -0.31
CA ASN A 303 -14.83 1.06 -1.46
C ASN A 303 -14.82 -0.43 -1.81
N ILE A 304 -16.00 -0.99 -2.06
CA ILE A 304 -16.12 -2.39 -2.46
C ILE A 304 -16.35 -2.48 -3.95
N GLY A 305 -15.57 -3.34 -4.60
CA GLY A 305 -15.82 -3.83 -5.94
C GLY A 305 -16.07 -5.34 -5.91
N VAL A 306 -17.00 -5.83 -6.72
CA VAL A 306 -17.25 -7.27 -6.89
C VAL A 306 -17.10 -7.61 -8.37
N SER A 307 -16.32 -8.66 -8.67
CA SER A 307 -16.22 -9.26 -10.00
C SER A 307 -16.83 -10.66 -10.01
N ALA A 308 -16.79 -11.31 -11.17
CA ALA A 308 -17.22 -12.71 -11.32
C ALA A 308 -16.39 -13.67 -10.42
N SER A 309 -15.11 -13.35 -10.18
CA SER A 309 -14.18 -14.20 -9.45
C SER A 309 -13.92 -13.75 -8.01
N ASP A 310 -13.89 -12.44 -7.76
CA ASP A 310 -13.36 -11.91 -6.51
C ASP A 310 -14.14 -10.71 -5.95
N LEU A 311 -14.03 -10.58 -4.64
CA LEU A 311 -14.40 -9.40 -3.87
C LEU A 311 -13.14 -8.55 -3.63
N TYR A 312 -13.26 -7.25 -3.88
CA TYR A 312 -12.20 -6.26 -3.68
C TYR A 312 -12.64 -5.22 -2.67
N ILE A 313 -11.82 -4.95 -1.66
CA ILE A 313 -11.97 -3.79 -0.78
C ILE A 313 -10.81 -2.84 -1.03
N TYR A 314 -11.08 -1.74 -1.73
CA TYR A 314 -10.12 -0.66 -1.97
C TYR A 314 -10.10 0.29 -0.77
N VAL A 315 -8.93 0.44 -0.16
CA VAL A 315 -8.69 1.25 1.02
C VAL A 315 -7.79 2.42 0.66
N THR A 316 -8.29 3.63 0.93
CA THR A 316 -7.64 4.92 0.61
C THR A 316 -7.90 5.94 1.71
N LYS A 317 -7.29 7.12 1.63
CA LYS A 317 -7.54 8.25 2.54
C LYS A 317 -8.81 9.03 2.17
#